data_AF-A0A0N0VLH2-F1
#
_entry.id   AF-A0A0N0VLH2-F1
#
_cell.length_a   1.000
_cell.length_b   1.000
_cell.length_c   1.000
_cell.angle_alpha   90.00
_cell.angle_beta   90.00
_cell.angle_gamma   90.00
#
_symmetry.space_group_name_H-M   'P 1'
#
loop_
_entity.id
_entity.type
_entity.pdbx_description
1 polymer ?
#
loop_
_entity_poly.entity_id
_entity_poly.type
_entity_poly.pdbx_seq_one_letter_code
_entity_poly.pdbx_strand_id
1 'polypeptide(L)'
;MWTRQYKRSKLRVVVVPVLACCLLGYFVFHAVNGTLGLNSSERYDSKISELKVELASLEKRRAEMQTRTKLLSDGSLERDLIDETARRSLGLTRSNELIMLHSSN
;
A
#
# COMPACT_ATOMS: atom_id res chain seq x y z
N MET A 1 -79.92 -2.41 6.14
CA MET A 1 -78.86 -3.24 5.53
C MET A 1 -77.82 -2.30 4.92
N TRP A 2 -76.62 -2.23 5.49
CA TRP A 2 -75.56 -1.33 5.03
C TRP A 2 -74.60 -2.09 4.11
N THR A 3 -74.68 -1.86 2.80
CA THR A 3 -73.70 -2.42 1.84
C THR A 3 -72.61 -1.39 1.58
N ARG A 4 -71.49 -1.53 2.28
CA ARG A 4 -70.33 -0.65 2.14
C ARG A 4 -69.56 -1.06 0.89
N GLN A 5 -69.88 -0.46 -0.25
CA GLN A 5 -69.15 -0.71 -1.50
C GLN A 5 -67.75 -0.08 -1.43
N TYR A 6 -66.72 -0.92 -1.30
CA TYR A 6 -65.33 -0.51 -1.45
C TYR A 6 -65.06 -0.22 -2.93
N LYS A 7 -65.05 1.06 -3.33
CA LYS A 7 -64.62 1.46 -4.69
C LYS A 7 -63.17 0.99 -4.89
N ARG A 8 -62.96 0.03 -5.78
CA ARG A 8 -61.62 -0.41 -6.20
C ARG A 8 -60.95 0.72 -6.98
N SER A 9 -60.12 1.51 -6.29
CA SER A 9 -59.36 2.58 -6.91
C SER A 9 -58.23 2.00 -7.77
N LYS A 10 -58.26 2.28 -9.08
CA LYS A 10 -57.19 1.93 -10.02
C LYS A 10 -55.85 2.57 -9.66
N LEU A 11 -55.89 3.68 -8.90
CA LEU A 11 -54.71 4.36 -8.38
C LEU A 11 -53.84 3.43 -7.53
N ARG A 12 -54.47 2.59 -6.68
CA ARG A 12 -53.74 1.64 -5.82
C ARG A 12 -52.98 0.58 -6.62
N VAL A 13 -53.47 0.25 -7.81
CA VAL A 13 -52.84 -0.75 -8.70
C VAL A 13 -51.64 -0.16 -9.44
N VAL A 14 -51.63 1.15 -9.69
CA VAL A 14 -50.57 1.84 -10.46
C VAL A 14 -49.41 2.33 -9.56
N VAL A 15 -49.68 2.62 -8.29
CA VAL A 15 -48.65 3.13 -7.36
C VAL A 15 -47.48 2.15 -7.18
N VAL A 16 -47.78 0.85 -7.03
CA VAL A 16 -46.74 -0.19 -6.84
C VAL A 16 -45.80 -0.31 -8.06
N PRO A 17 -46.28 -0.48 -9.30
CA PRO A 17 -45.39 -0.57 -10.46
C PRO A 17 -44.63 0.73 -10.73
N VAL A 18 -45.21 1.91 -10.47
CA VAL A 18 -44.50 3.19 -10.61
C VAL A 18 -43.34 3.28 -9.61
N LEU A 19 -43.57 2.96 -8.34
CA LEU A 19 -42.50 2.93 -7.34
C LEU A 19 -41.41 1.91 -7.69
N ALA A 20 -41.79 0.73 -8.20
CA ALA A 20 -40.85 -0.27 -8.66
C ALA A 20 -40.00 0.24 -9.83
N CYS A 21 -40.60 0.90 -10.82
CA CYS A 21 -39.87 1.52 -11.93
C CYS A 21 -38.89 2.61 -11.45
N CYS A 22 -39.30 3.46 -10.49
CA CYS A 22 -38.42 4.48 -9.91
C CYS A 22 -37.21 3.84 -9.20
N LEU A 23 -37.44 2.78 -8.41
CA LEU A 23 -36.37 2.03 -7.74
C LEU A 23 -35.41 1.38 -8.74
N LEU A 24 -35.94 0.72 -9.76
CA LEU A 24 -35.12 0.12 -10.81
C LEU A 24 -34.30 1.17 -11.56
N GLY A 25 -34.91 2.32 -11.90
CA GLY A 25 -34.20 3.44 -12.52
C GLY A 25 -33.06 3.97 -11.64
N TYR A 26 -33.30 4.11 -10.33
CA TYR A 26 -32.27 4.50 -9.37
C TYR A 26 -31.11 3.49 -9.33
N PHE A 27 -31.42 2.19 -9.27
CA PHE A 27 -30.39 1.15 -9.29
C PHE A 27 -29.62 1.11 -10.60
N VAL A 28 -30.26 1.28 -11.76
CA VAL A 28 -29.58 1.35 -13.07
C VAL A 28 -28.66 2.57 -13.12
N PHE A 29 -29.14 3.74 -12.69
CA PHE A 29 -28.33 4.95 -12.64
C PHE A 29 -27.10 4.78 -11.72
N HIS A 30 -27.29 4.19 -10.53
CA HIS A 30 -26.18 3.90 -9.61
C HIS A 30 -25.28 2.76 -10.08
N ALA A 31 -25.77 1.81 -10.86
CA ALA A 31 -24.95 0.77 -11.46
C ALA A 31 -24.04 1.32 -12.58
N VAL A 32 -24.44 2.41 -13.23
CA VAL A 32 -23.62 3.09 -14.25
C VAL A 32 -22.68 4.12 -13.63
N ASN A 33 -23.16 4.93 -12.69
CA ASN A 33 -22.41 6.05 -12.10
C ASN A 33 -21.73 5.73 -10.76
N GLY A 34 -22.06 4.59 -10.15
CA GLY A 34 -21.52 4.19 -8.86
C GLY A 34 -20.08 3.70 -8.95
N THR A 35 -19.38 3.77 -7.82
CA THR A 35 -17.99 3.32 -7.66
C THR A 35 -17.79 1.83 -8.00
N LEU A 36 -18.85 1.01 -7.89
CA LEU A 36 -18.88 -0.41 -8.24
C LEU A 36 -19.46 -0.68 -9.64
N GLY A 37 -19.75 0.35 -10.43
CA GLY A 37 -20.34 0.23 -11.74
C GLY A 37 -19.39 -0.37 -12.78
N LEU A 38 -19.94 -0.94 -13.85
CA LEU A 38 -19.20 -1.61 -14.94
C LEU A 38 -18.07 -0.76 -15.56
N ASN A 39 -18.12 0.56 -15.39
CA ASN A 39 -17.17 1.52 -15.93
C ASN A 39 -16.02 1.88 -14.96
N SER A 40 -15.97 1.31 -13.75
CA SER A 40 -14.91 1.60 -12.78
C SER A 40 -13.65 0.76 -12.99
N SER A 41 -13.73 -0.32 -13.77
CA SER A 41 -12.60 -1.22 -14.07
C SER A 41 -11.38 -0.49 -14.63
N GLU A 42 -11.54 0.42 -15.59
CA GLU A 42 -10.38 1.10 -16.21
C GLU A 42 -9.59 1.99 -15.24
N ARG A 43 -10.28 2.70 -14.34
CA ARG A 43 -9.60 3.51 -13.32
C ARG A 43 -8.93 2.63 -12.26
N TYR A 44 -9.53 1.50 -11.91
CA TYR A 44 -8.94 0.56 -10.97
C TYR A 44 -7.75 -0.16 -11.58
N ASP A 45 -7.81 -0.58 -12.85
CA ASP A 45 -6.72 -1.26 -13.53
C ASP A 45 -5.49 -0.36 -13.68
N SER A 46 -5.71 0.92 -14.00
CA SER A 46 -4.64 1.92 -14.03
C SER A 46 -4.00 2.11 -12.65
N LYS A 47 -4.81 2.17 -11.58
CA LYS A 47 -4.34 2.31 -10.20
C LYS A 47 -3.58 1.07 -9.73
N ILE A 48 -4.05 -0.12 -10.10
CA ILE A 48 -3.41 -1.40 -9.81
C ILE A 48 -2.08 -1.49 -10.54
N SER A 49 -2.01 -1.05 -11.79
CA SER A 49 -0.77 -1.02 -12.57
C SER A 49 0.26 -0.07 -11.93
N GLU A 50 -0.16 1.15 -11.58
CA GLU A 50 0.69 2.14 -10.88
C GLU A 50 1.26 1.57 -9.57
N LEU A 51 0.39 1.02 -8.72
CA LEU A 51 0.79 0.44 -7.43
C LEU A 51 1.71 -0.78 -7.58
N LYS A 52 1.52 -1.61 -8.63
CA LYS A 52 2.41 -2.73 -8.92
C LYS A 52 3.81 -2.27 -9.31
N VAL A 53 3.92 -1.19 -10.10
CA VAL A 53 5.21 -0.61 -10.46
C VAL A 53 5.92 -0.04 -9.23
N GLU A 54 5.19 0.66 -8.37
CA GLU A 54 5.73 1.17 -7.11
C GLU A 54 6.22 0.04 -6.20
N LEU A 55 5.43 -1.01 -6.04
CA LEU A 55 5.79 -2.19 -5.24
C LEU A 55 7.06 -2.85 -5.76
N ALA A 56 7.17 -3.07 -7.08
CA ALA A 56 8.37 -3.66 -7.69
C ALA A 56 9.63 -2.80 -7.43
N SER A 57 9.48 -1.47 -7.44
CA SER A 57 10.59 -0.56 -7.13
C SER A 57 11.03 -0.65 -5.67
N LEU A 58 10.08 -0.77 -4.74
CA LEU A 58 10.34 -0.90 -3.31
C LEU A 58 10.94 -2.25 -2.96
N GLU A 59 10.48 -3.33 -3.59
CA GLU A 59 11.06 -4.66 -3.44
C GLU A 59 12.51 -4.71 -3.92
N LYS A 60 12.81 -4.09 -5.06
CA LYS A 60 14.20 -3.97 -5.54
C LYS A 60 15.07 -3.22 -4.53
N ARG A 61 14.59 -2.10 -4.00
CA ARG A 61 15.33 -1.30 -3.01
C ARG A 61 15.52 -2.06 -1.70
N ARG A 62 14.52 -2.84 -1.28
CA ARG A 62 14.62 -3.74 -0.13
C ARG A 62 15.66 -4.82 -0.37
N ALA A 63 15.67 -5.45 -1.54
CA ALA A 63 16.64 -6.48 -1.88
C ALA A 63 18.08 -5.93 -1.85
N GLU A 64 18.31 -4.75 -2.44
CA GLU A 64 19.62 -4.08 -2.39
C GLU A 64 20.07 -3.79 -0.94
N MET A 65 19.16 -3.30 -0.09
CA MET A 65 19.46 -3.07 1.33
C MET A 65 19.70 -4.39 2.07
N GLN A 66 18.94 -5.43 1.79
CA GLN A 66 19.13 -6.75 2.40
C GLN A 66 20.48 -7.36 2.01
N THR A 67 20.93 -7.21 0.76
CA THR A 67 22.27 -7.63 0.35
C THR A 67 23.35 -6.86 1.10
N ARG A 68 23.23 -5.53 1.23
CA ARG A 68 24.18 -4.71 1.99
C ARG A 68 24.20 -5.06 3.48
N THR A 69 23.04 -5.22 4.09
CA THR A 69 22.93 -5.64 5.49
C THR A 69 23.50 -7.04 5.66
N LYS A 70 23.22 -7.98 4.74
CA LYS A 70 23.79 -9.33 4.79
C LYS A 70 25.33 -9.28 4.74
N LEU A 71 25.92 -8.45 3.89
CA LEU A 71 27.38 -8.26 3.84
C LEU A 71 27.95 -7.67 5.14
N LEU A 72 27.17 -6.83 5.85
CA LEU A 72 27.54 -6.29 7.16
C LEU A 72 27.22 -7.23 8.33
N SER A 73 26.31 -8.18 8.14
CA SER A 73 25.76 -9.03 9.20
C SER A 73 26.17 -10.50 9.11
N ASP A 74 26.97 -10.91 8.12
CA ASP A 74 27.47 -12.29 7.98
C ASP A 74 28.52 -12.58 9.05
N GLY A 75 28.08 -12.55 10.31
CA GLY A 75 28.67 -13.19 11.49
C GLY A 75 30.02 -12.67 11.98
N SER A 76 30.77 -11.94 11.18
CA SER A 76 32.14 -11.50 11.50
C SER A 76 32.28 -9.99 11.51
N LEU A 77 31.23 -9.23 11.88
CA LEU A 77 31.47 -7.88 12.39
C LEU A 77 32.23 -8.04 13.71
N GLU A 78 33.52 -8.31 13.57
CA GLU A 78 34.42 -8.79 14.58
C GLU A 78 34.44 -7.76 15.69
N ARG A 79 34.31 -8.24 16.93
CA ARG A 79 34.58 -7.46 18.13
C ARG A 79 35.90 -6.68 18.00
N ASP A 80 36.86 -7.22 17.25
CA ASP A 80 38.14 -6.61 16.93
C ASP A 80 38.01 -5.36 16.03
N LEU A 81 37.07 -5.32 15.07
CA LEU A 81 36.80 -4.10 14.27
C LEU A 81 36.22 -2.97 15.12
N ILE A 82 35.35 -3.29 16.09
CA ILE A 82 34.79 -2.32 17.03
C ILE A 82 35.90 -1.83 17.99
N ASP A 83 36.72 -2.74 18.52
CA ASP A 83 37.85 -2.43 19.38
C ASP A 83 38.91 -1.59 18.64
N GLU A 84 39.19 -1.90 17.37
CA GLU A 84 40.11 -1.14 16.52
C GLU A 84 39.58 0.26 16.22
N THR A 85 38.30 0.39 15.87
CA THR A 85 37.68 1.70 15.61
C THR A 85 37.65 2.56 16.88
N ALA A 86 37.31 1.97 18.03
CA ALA A 86 37.34 2.65 19.32
C ALA A 86 38.76 3.11 19.67
N ARG A 87 39.77 2.25 19.50
CA ARG A 87 41.18 2.59 19.75
C ARG A 87 41.71 3.67 18.82
N ARG A 88 41.43 3.59 17.52
CA ARG A 88 41.80 4.61 16.53
C ARG A 88 41.17 5.97 16.88
N SER A 89 39.91 6.00 17.31
CA SER A 89 39.23 7.24 17.71
C SER A 89 39.78 7.87 19.00
N LEU A 90 40.27 7.04 19.93
CA LEU A 90 40.82 7.46 21.22
C LEU A 90 42.35 7.64 21.18
N GLY A 91 43.00 7.38 20.05
CA GLY A 91 44.47 7.44 19.92
C GLY A 91 45.22 6.39 20.75
N LEU A 92 44.57 5.27 21.07
CA LEU A 92 45.14 4.19 21.88
C LEU A 92 45.78 3.12 20.98
N THR A 93 47.03 2.76 21.21
CA THR A 93 47.76 1.71 20.46
C THR A 93 48.31 0.66 21.42
N ARG A 94 48.41 -0.60 21.01
CA ARG A 94 48.99 -1.67 21.85
C ARG A 94 50.51 -1.49 21.99
N SER A 95 51.11 -2.00 23.07
CA SER A 95 52.57 -1.83 23.30
C SER A 95 53.48 -2.38 22.19
N ASN A 96 52.93 -3.18 21.28
CA ASN A 96 53.67 -3.88 20.22
C ASN A 96 53.36 -3.35 18.80
N GLU A 97 52.65 -2.22 18.68
CA GLU A 97 52.30 -1.61 17.39
C GLU A 97 53.23 -0.42 17.07
N LEU A 98 53.76 -0.37 15.84
CA LEU A 98 54.64 0.69 15.35
C LEU A 98 53.83 1.74 14.58
N ILE A 99 53.78 2.97 15.07
CA ILE A 99 53.15 4.10 14.37
C ILE A 99 54.19 4.75 13.45
N MET A 100 54.04 4.59 12.13
CA MET A 100 54.83 5.34 11.15
C MET A 100 54.11 6.65 10.79
N LEU A 101 54.59 7.75 11.37
CA LEU A 101 54.15 9.10 11.00
C LEU A 101 54.89 9.51 9.71
N HIS A 102 54.20 9.48 8.57
CA HIS A 102 54.70 10.08 7.34
C HIS A 102 54.33 11.56 7.31
N SER A 103 55.32 12.44 7.45
CA SER A 103 55.19 13.87 7.14
C SER A 103 55.32 14.03 5.62
N SER A 104 54.18 14.16 4.93
CA SER A 104 54.15 14.75 3.60
C SER A 104 54.18 16.27 3.79
N ASN A 105 55.24 16.89 3.29
CA ASN A 105 55.32 18.34 3.08
C ASN A 105 54.39 18.75 1.93
#